data_AF-A0A3D4CT27-F1
#
_entry.id   AF-A0A3D4CT27-F1
#
_cell.length_a   1.000
_cell.length_b   1.000
_cell.length_c   1.000
_cell.angle_alpha   90.00
_cell.angle_beta   90.00
_cell.angle_gamma   90.00
#
_symmetry.space_group_name_H-M   'P 1'
#
loop_
_entity.id
_entity.type
_entity.pdbx_description
1 polymer ?
#
loop_
_entity_poly.entity_id
_entity_poly.type
_entity_poly.pdbx_seq_one_letter_code
_entity_poly.pdbx_strand_id
1 'polypeptide(L)'
;ETAADPFVTDPNSSDSDGDGVSDSLEIELGTDPTSADSRPRGTGNSIGINFISNRDLNGELAPDEVAGHPDVAQVNWNNTAGGIDAVAGSSGTETDLISPISGSLADSDGAPSGVTVSWASNGTWNTSNGTTDPDAKLMNGYIDNINADGFCTIDLSGIPYAAYDVYVYFGSDGNGRTGAIESPTAGQTFSFTTFSNAPGGAGFSPSDYLLTEDEGIGNPNANYCVFRDQSESDFSIQVNRGSGNAGIHAIQIVGTVIPEVKLIDVIHDAVADTTELVWESVPGQVFEIAKSLDLRGDPAMWPRILTGIQAGPGETTSLVVDVAAAEAEAFYKVFQIPAPPLFEDDFETDTGWVAIVNDALGNTNWERGSPNGTTGPLTGADGSANAWSTNLGDFGVDSDISLRSPAVDLTSVAAAELTFEAFRDGDGFGEFASVRFLRASDLLLLGEEVAIDMTFFDTGWVSQTVPVVVEAIGESVVIEFNFISDSSPDAFSGLSIDNVRMASP
;
A
#
# COMPACT_ATOMS: atom_id res chain seq x y z
N GLU A 1 16.42 30.47 9.38
CA GLU A 1 17.49 29.86 8.57
C GLU A 1 17.38 28.37 8.77
N THR A 2 16.59 27.74 7.90
CA THR A 2 16.45 26.29 7.80
C THR A 2 17.82 25.70 7.49
N ALA A 3 18.20 24.67 8.24
CA ALA A 3 19.46 23.96 8.03
C ALA A 3 19.54 23.50 6.57
N ALA A 4 20.68 23.77 5.93
CA ALA A 4 20.95 23.22 4.61
C ALA A 4 20.86 21.70 4.70
N ASP A 5 19.99 21.13 3.88
CA ASP A 5 19.98 19.71 3.56
C ASP A 5 21.43 19.26 3.22
N PRO A 6 22.02 18.30 3.94
CA PRO A 6 23.39 17.88 3.71
C PRO A 6 23.58 17.11 2.38
N PHE A 7 22.50 16.70 1.73
CA PHE A 7 22.52 15.90 0.51
C PHE A 7 22.40 16.77 -0.75
N VAL A 8 23.01 16.34 -1.85
CA VAL A 8 22.94 17.02 -3.16
C VAL A 8 22.04 16.20 -4.07
N THR A 9 20.73 16.36 -3.90
CA THR A 9 19.68 15.72 -4.72
C THR A 9 19.58 16.39 -6.10
N ASP A 10 19.10 15.65 -7.11
CA ASP A 10 18.76 16.18 -8.43
C ASP A 10 17.39 16.87 -8.36
N PRO A 11 17.31 18.21 -8.49
CA PRO A 11 16.05 18.93 -8.39
C PRO A 11 15.06 18.65 -9.54
N ASN A 12 15.43 17.85 -10.54
CA ASN A 12 14.54 17.39 -11.62
C ASN A 12 14.13 15.92 -11.47
N SER A 13 14.59 15.24 -10.43
CA SER A 13 14.19 13.87 -10.08
C SER A 13 13.50 13.89 -8.71
N SER A 14 12.42 13.15 -8.55
CA SER A 14 11.81 12.92 -7.24
C SER A 14 12.53 11.84 -6.42
N ASP A 15 13.38 11.05 -7.09
CA ASP A 15 14.22 9.97 -6.56
C ASP A 15 15.60 10.13 -7.24
N SER A 16 16.57 10.64 -6.50
CA SER A 16 17.86 11.10 -7.04
C SER A 16 18.83 9.96 -7.35
N ASP A 17 18.67 8.80 -6.72
CA ASP A 17 19.54 7.63 -6.93
C ASP A 17 18.88 6.46 -7.67
N GLY A 18 17.57 6.53 -7.87
CA GLY A 18 16.78 5.61 -8.67
C GLY A 18 16.43 4.31 -7.94
N ASP A 19 16.43 4.30 -6.61
CA ASP A 19 16.13 3.12 -5.80
C ASP A 19 14.62 2.90 -5.55
N GLY A 20 13.77 3.78 -6.11
CA GLY A 20 12.32 3.72 -6.00
C GLY A 20 11.75 4.38 -4.74
N VAL A 21 12.57 5.00 -3.89
CA VAL A 21 12.13 5.83 -2.77
C VAL A 21 12.29 7.30 -3.14
N SER A 22 11.31 8.14 -2.79
CA SER A 22 11.47 9.58 -3.06
C SER A 22 12.49 10.24 -2.12
N ASP A 23 13.25 11.21 -2.64
CA ASP A 23 14.21 12.01 -1.87
C ASP A 23 13.59 12.58 -0.59
N SER A 24 12.34 13.04 -0.68
CA SER A 24 11.59 13.60 0.45
C SER A 24 11.33 12.58 1.56
N LEU A 25 10.99 11.35 1.18
CA LEU A 25 10.69 10.27 2.12
C LEU A 25 11.97 9.77 2.79
N GLU A 26 13.06 9.66 2.04
CA GLU A 26 14.37 9.31 2.60
C GLU A 26 14.88 10.34 3.59
N ILE A 27 14.77 11.63 3.25
CA ILE A 27 15.13 12.73 4.17
C ILE A 27 14.26 12.67 5.44
N GLU A 28 12.97 12.38 5.31
CA GLU A 28 12.04 12.24 6.44
C GLU A 28 12.39 11.04 7.32
N LEU A 29 12.74 9.90 6.71
CA LEU A 29 13.10 8.66 7.41
C LEU A 29 14.57 8.59 7.81
N GLY A 30 15.34 9.63 7.51
CA GLY A 30 16.73 9.81 7.94
C GLY A 30 17.76 9.00 7.15
N THR A 31 17.45 8.67 5.90
CA THR A 31 18.33 7.98 4.95
C THR A 31 18.94 8.93 3.91
N ASP A 32 19.96 8.50 3.17
CA ASP A 32 20.72 9.28 2.19
C ASP A 32 20.12 9.16 0.78
N PRO A 33 19.42 10.19 0.27
CA PRO A 33 18.73 10.16 -1.03
C PRO A 33 19.64 10.20 -2.25
N THR A 34 20.95 10.07 -2.06
CA THR A 34 21.93 10.02 -3.14
C THR A 34 22.64 8.68 -3.23
N SER A 35 22.14 7.69 -2.51
CA SER A 35 22.75 6.38 -2.32
C SER A 35 21.68 5.28 -2.24
N ALA A 36 21.47 4.55 -3.35
CA ALA A 36 20.53 3.43 -3.43
C ALA A 36 20.75 2.29 -2.40
N ASP A 37 21.91 2.27 -1.74
CA ASP A 37 22.23 1.37 -0.62
C ASP A 37 21.66 1.85 0.73
N SER A 38 21.16 3.09 0.81
CA SER A 38 20.69 3.77 2.00
C SER A 38 19.17 3.85 2.00
N ARG A 39 18.51 2.69 2.11
CA ARG A 39 17.05 2.59 2.01
C ARG A 39 16.36 2.81 3.36
N PRO A 40 15.15 3.40 3.39
CA PRO A 40 14.34 3.41 4.59
C PRO A 40 14.11 1.98 5.10
N ARG A 41 14.19 1.83 6.41
CA ARG A 41 13.75 0.60 7.06
C ARG A 41 12.33 0.82 7.50
N GLY A 42 11.48 -0.18 7.31
CA GLY A 42 10.12 -0.16 7.86
C GLY A 42 10.13 0.32 9.31
N THR A 43 9.14 1.10 9.70
CA THR A 43 9.14 1.83 10.98
C THR A 43 9.07 0.93 12.21
N GLY A 44 8.89 -0.40 12.05
CA GLY A 44 9.02 -1.41 13.09
C GLY A 44 9.91 -2.61 12.69
N ASN A 45 10.24 -3.46 13.67
CA ASN A 45 11.03 -4.68 13.44
C ASN A 45 10.34 -5.60 12.42
N SER A 46 11.14 -6.31 11.62
CA SER A 46 10.64 -7.19 10.57
C SER A 46 11.27 -8.58 10.62
N ILE A 47 10.59 -9.58 10.05
CA ILE A 47 11.05 -10.96 9.96
C ILE A 47 10.86 -11.41 8.51
N GLY A 48 11.97 -11.60 7.79
CA GLY A 48 11.97 -11.98 6.37
C GLY A 48 12.52 -13.38 6.16
N ILE A 49 11.93 -14.15 5.25
CA ILE A 49 12.38 -15.48 4.83
C ILE A 49 12.67 -15.46 3.33
N ASN A 50 13.87 -15.88 2.95
CA ASN A 50 14.34 -16.03 1.58
C ASN A 50 14.36 -17.52 1.20
N PHE A 51 13.60 -17.89 0.17
CA PHE A 51 13.54 -19.27 -0.30
C PHE A 51 14.57 -19.55 -1.40
N ILE A 52 15.68 -20.16 -1.01
CA ILE A 52 16.73 -20.56 -1.96
C ILE A 52 16.24 -21.74 -2.82
N SER A 53 16.80 -21.90 -4.01
CA SER A 53 16.66 -23.11 -4.82
C SER A 53 17.98 -23.89 -4.85
N ASN A 54 17.89 -25.22 -4.78
CA ASN A 54 19.05 -26.10 -4.97
C ASN A 54 19.76 -25.92 -6.32
N ARG A 55 19.10 -25.29 -7.29
CA ARG A 55 19.66 -25.00 -8.63
C ARG A 55 20.64 -23.84 -8.61
N ASP A 56 20.51 -22.92 -7.66
CA ASP A 56 21.43 -21.80 -7.46
C ASP A 56 21.49 -21.40 -5.98
N LEU A 57 22.43 -22.00 -5.26
CA LEU A 57 22.65 -21.71 -3.84
C LEU A 57 23.29 -20.32 -3.60
N ASN A 58 23.72 -19.62 -4.65
CA ASN A 58 24.26 -18.26 -4.50
C ASN A 58 23.17 -17.21 -4.25
N GLY A 59 21.89 -17.61 -4.27
CA GLY A 59 20.78 -16.77 -3.81
C GLY A 59 20.73 -16.56 -2.30
N GLU A 60 21.69 -17.10 -1.53
CA GLU A 60 21.81 -16.81 -0.10
C GLU A 60 22.14 -15.33 0.15
N LEU A 61 21.33 -14.69 0.99
CA LEU A 61 21.56 -13.33 1.47
C LEU A 61 22.46 -13.36 2.71
N ALA A 62 23.55 -12.60 2.67
CA ALA A 62 24.40 -12.39 3.83
C ALA A 62 23.67 -11.56 4.90
N PRO A 63 24.04 -11.67 6.19
CA PRO A 63 23.34 -10.97 7.27
C PRO A 63 23.28 -9.44 7.11
N ASP A 64 24.24 -8.83 6.43
CA ASP A 64 24.34 -7.39 6.20
C ASP A 64 23.76 -6.92 4.85
N GLU A 65 23.33 -7.83 3.98
CA GLU A 65 22.71 -7.49 2.70
C GLU A 65 21.27 -7.01 2.90
N VAL A 66 20.96 -5.83 2.38
CA VAL A 66 19.64 -5.18 2.43
C VAL A 66 18.85 -5.59 1.18
N ALA A 67 17.67 -6.18 1.35
CA ALA A 67 16.79 -6.55 0.24
C ALA A 67 15.31 -6.43 0.64
N GLY A 68 14.43 -6.43 -0.37
CA GLY A 68 12.98 -6.31 -0.23
C GLY A 68 12.45 -5.04 -0.87
N HIS A 69 11.13 -4.86 -0.83
CA HIS A 69 10.47 -3.63 -1.31
C HIS A 69 11.08 -2.39 -0.61
N PRO A 70 11.32 -1.28 -1.33
CA PRO A 70 12.05 -0.12 -0.80
C PRO A 70 11.55 0.40 0.55
N ASP A 71 10.23 0.52 0.72
CA ASP A 71 9.63 1.04 1.96
C ASP A 71 9.86 0.16 3.20
N VAL A 72 10.19 -1.12 3.01
CA VAL A 72 10.28 -2.10 4.09
C VAL A 72 11.54 -2.96 4.02
N ALA A 73 12.55 -2.55 3.25
CA ALA A 73 13.75 -3.33 3.03
C ALA A 73 14.42 -3.71 4.37
N GLN A 74 14.94 -4.94 4.45
CA GLN A 74 15.56 -5.43 5.68
C GLN A 74 16.89 -6.13 5.43
N VAL A 75 17.65 -6.26 6.50
CA VAL A 75 18.84 -7.13 6.63
C VAL A 75 18.46 -8.41 7.38
N ASN A 76 19.43 -9.30 7.63
CA ASN A 76 19.23 -10.52 8.41
C ASN A 76 18.13 -11.45 7.85
N TRP A 77 17.99 -11.51 6.53
CA TRP A 77 17.05 -12.41 5.86
C TRP A 77 17.30 -13.88 6.23
N ASN A 78 16.23 -14.59 6.61
CA ASN A 78 16.31 -16.00 6.99
C ASN A 78 16.36 -16.89 5.74
N ASN A 79 17.50 -17.51 5.47
CA ASN A 79 17.70 -18.32 4.27
C ASN A 79 17.33 -19.79 4.51
N THR A 80 16.65 -20.42 3.55
CA THR A 80 16.40 -21.87 3.54
C THR A 80 17.53 -22.64 2.83
N ALA A 81 17.62 -23.95 3.05
CA ALA A 81 18.66 -24.81 2.45
C ALA A 81 18.47 -25.16 0.95
N GLY A 82 17.38 -24.70 0.32
CA GLY A 82 17.11 -24.89 -1.11
C GLY A 82 16.55 -26.25 -1.56
N GLY A 83 16.41 -27.21 -0.65
CA GLY A 83 15.88 -28.55 -0.94
C GLY A 83 16.90 -29.51 -1.56
N ILE A 84 16.48 -30.75 -1.82
CA ILE A 84 17.37 -31.81 -2.33
C ILE A 84 17.55 -31.69 -3.84
N ASP A 85 16.44 -31.56 -4.57
CA ASP A 85 16.40 -31.35 -6.00
C ASP A 85 15.11 -30.63 -6.43
N ALA A 86 15.08 -30.16 -7.68
CA ALA A 86 14.00 -29.32 -8.21
C ALA A 86 12.62 -29.99 -8.20
N VAL A 87 12.52 -31.32 -8.17
CA VAL A 87 11.25 -32.07 -8.26
C VAL A 87 10.90 -32.85 -7.00
N ALA A 88 11.84 -32.97 -6.07
CA ALA A 88 11.59 -33.39 -4.70
C ALA A 88 11.06 -32.22 -3.84
N GLY A 89 11.30 -30.98 -4.29
CA GLY A 89 10.91 -29.77 -3.59
C GLY A 89 11.79 -29.48 -2.37
N SER A 90 11.32 -28.54 -1.54
CA SER A 90 12.07 -28.06 -0.38
C SER A 90 11.24 -27.91 0.89
N SER A 91 10.10 -28.61 1.03
CA SER A 91 9.31 -28.59 2.28
C SER A 91 10.17 -28.68 3.54
N GLY A 92 9.87 -27.88 4.54
CA GLY A 92 10.68 -27.78 5.76
C GLY A 92 9.99 -26.99 6.87
N THR A 93 10.73 -26.80 7.97
CA THR A 93 10.32 -25.93 9.08
C THR A 93 11.46 -25.00 9.48
N GLU A 94 11.30 -24.21 10.55
CA GLU A 94 12.38 -23.36 11.07
C GLU A 94 13.71 -24.12 11.30
N THR A 95 13.67 -25.44 11.49
CA THR A 95 14.88 -26.28 11.62
C THR A 95 15.72 -26.37 10.35
N ASP A 96 15.14 -26.06 9.19
CA ASP A 96 15.79 -26.10 7.87
C ASP A 96 16.32 -24.71 7.43
N LEU A 97 16.24 -23.72 8.32
CA LEU A 97 16.88 -22.42 8.14
C LEU A 97 18.39 -22.52 8.39
N ILE A 98 19.18 -21.93 7.50
CA ILE A 98 20.65 -22.04 7.52
C ILE A 98 21.35 -20.77 8.04
N SER A 99 20.74 -19.62 7.85
CA SER A 99 21.26 -18.30 8.25
C SER A 99 20.10 -17.30 8.41
N PRO A 100 20.28 -16.20 9.16
CA PRO A 100 21.46 -15.83 9.95
C PRO A 100 21.60 -16.65 11.23
N ILE A 101 20.51 -17.27 11.71
CA ILE A 101 20.50 -18.19 12.85
C ILE A 101 20.01 -19.55 12.36
N SER A 102 20.88 -20.56 12.36
CA SER A 102 20.46 -21.90 11.95
C SER A 102 19.42 -22.46 12.93
N GLY A 103 18.30 -22.93 12.39
CA GLY A 103 17.23 -23.55 13.15
C GLY A 103 16.25 -22.60 13.85
N SER A 104 16.30 -21.29 13.56
CA SER A 104 15.41 -20.29 14.17
C SER A 104 15.20 -19.12 13.21
N LEU A 105 13.99 -18.55 13.19
CA LEU A 105 13.78 -17.25 12.57
C LEU A 105 14.45 -16.15 13.40
N ALA A 106 15.24 -15.33 12.73
CA ALA A 106 15.77 -14.07 13.25
C ALA A 106 14.89 -12.90 12.80
N ASP A 107 14.81 -11.87 13.64
CA ASP A 107 14.30 -10.56 13.25
C ASP A 107 15.36 -9.74 12.50
N SER A 108 14.96 -8.54 12.07
CA SER A 108 15.81 -7.58 11.37
C SER A 108 17.02 -7.10 12.18
N ASP A 109 17.01 -7.26 13.52
CA ASP A 109 18.15 -6.98 14.40
C ASP A 109 19.12 -8.17 14.51
N GLY A 110 18.77 -9.32 13.93
CA GLY A 110 19.55 -10.55 13.99
C GLY A 110 19.37 -11.32 15.29
N ALA A 111 18.30 -11.04 16.06
CA ALA A 111 17.93 -11.77 17.26
C ALA A 111 16.84 -12.83 16.97
N PRO A 112 16.78 -13.95 17.70
CA PRO A 112 15.69 -14.93 17.54
C PRO A 112 14.32 -14.29 17.78
N SER A 113 13.42 -14.37 16.79
CA SER A 113 12.09 -13.74 16.88
C SER A 113 11.09 -14.52 17.72
N GLY A 114 11.30 -15.84 17.89
CA GLY A 114 10.36 -16.74 18.55
C GLY A 114 9.22 -17.23 17.64
N VAL A 115 9.12 -16.71 16.41
CA VAL A 115 8.18 -17.20 15.39
C VAL A 115 8.60 -18.59 14.93
N THR A 116 7.62 -19.44 14.68
CA THR A 116 7.79 -20.76 14.05
C THR A 116 7.22 -20.74 12.64
N VAL A 117 7.80 -21.55 11.75
CA VAL A 117 7.37 -21.61 10.35
C VAL A 117 7.40 -23.03 9.84
N SER A 118 6.39 -23.40 9.07
CA SER A 118 6.45 -24.58 8.21
C SER A 118 6.06 -24.22 6.79
N TRP A 119 6.70 -24.82 5.81
CA TRP A 119 6.34 -24.63 4.41
C TRP A 119 6.28 -25.97 3.69
N ALA A 120 5.34 -26.06 2.75
CA ALA A 120 5.16 -27.24 1.90
C ALA A 120 5.43 -26.85 0.45
N SER A 121 6.41 -27.51 -0.16
CA SER A 121 6.77 -27.30 -1.56
C SER A 121 7.31 -28.59 -2.16
N ASN A 122 6.71 -29.02 -3.27
CA ASN A 122 7.14 -30.20 -4.02
C ASN A 122 7.94 -29.86 -5.27
N GLY A 123 8.32 -28.60 -5.46
CA GLY A 123 9.31 -28.22 -6.45
C GLY A 123 9.99 -26.90 -6.14
N THR A 124 11.25 -26.76 -6.56
CA THR A 124 11.98 -25.51 -6.45
C THR A 124 12.61 -25.14 -7.76
N TRP A 125 12.66 -23.84 -8.03
CA TRP A 125 13.17 -23.28 -9.27
C TRP A 125 13.80 -21.93 -8.97
N ASN A 126 14.36 -21.30 -9.99
CA ASN A 126 15.02 -20.02 -9.84
C ASN A 126 14.87 -19.18 -11.12
N THR A 127 14.89 -17.86 -10.97
CA THR A 127 14.88 -16.90 -12.09
C THR A 127 16.26 -16.83 -12.76
N SER A 128 16.36 -15.94 -13.75
CA SER A 128 17.62 -15.60 -14.42
C SER A 128 18.19 -14.25 -14.00
N ASN A 129 17.71 -13.68 -12.88
CA ASN A 129 18.10 -12.35 -12.38
C ASN A 129 19.58 -12.30 -11.94
N GLY A 130 20.18 -13.44 -11.61
CA GLY A 130 21.55 -13.50 -11.08
C GLY A 130 21.60 -13.27 -9.57
N THR A 131 22.81 -13.17 -9.04
CA THR A 131 23.08 -13.18 -7.58
C THR A 131 24.09 -12.13 -7.16
N THR A 132 24.26 -11.10 -7.99
CA THR A 132 25.21 -10.00 -7.72
C THR A 132 24.61 -8.99 -6.74
N ASP A 133 23.32 -8.66 -6.93
CA ASP A 133 22.59 -7.67 -6.13
C ASP A 133 21.68 -8.37 -5.10
N PRO A 134 21.50 -7.80 -3.89
CA PRO A 134 20.65 -8.40 -2.86
C PRO A 134 19.19 -8.65 -3.29
N ASP A 135 18.53 -7.69 -3.95
CA ASP A 135 17.15 -7.88 -4.43
C ASP A 135 17.09 -8.94 -5.54
N ALA A 136 18.13 -9.06 -6.38
CA ALA A 136 18.26 -10.15 -7.34
C ALA A 136 18.40 -11.51 -6.67
N LYS A 137 19.15 -11.60 -5.55
CA LYS A 137 19.21 -12.83 -4.74
C LYS A 137 17.85 -13.18 -4.13
N LEU A 138 17.16 -12.18 -3.57
CA LEU A 138 15.82 -12.35 -2.97
C LEU A 138 14.82 -12.85 -4.01
N MET A 139 14.86 -12.30 -5.23
CA MET A 139 14.01 -12.69 -6.36
C MET A 139 14.63 -13.79 -7.24
N ASN A 140 15.59 -14.57 -6.72
CA ASN A 140 16.22 -15.67 -7.47
C ASN A 140 15.47 -16.99 -7.25
N GLY A 141 15.65 -17.62 -6.10
CA GLY A 141 15.04 -18.92 -5.78
C GLY A 141 13.56 -18.77 -5.44
N TYR A 142 12.75 -19.79 -5.76
CA TYR A 142 11.37 -19.86 -5.29
C TYR A 142 10.91 -21.29 -5.02
N ILE A 143 9.98 -21.40 -4.08
CA ILE A 143 9.22 -22.61 -3.79
C ILE A 143 7.93 -22.67 -4.60
N ASP A 144 7.62 -23.84 -5.15
CA ASP A 144 6.53 -24.07 -6.10
C ASP A 144 5.72 -25.33 -5.72
N ASN A 145 4.48 -25.40 -6.23
CA ASN A 145 3.74 -26.63 -6.39
C ASN A 145 3.69 -27.03 -7.88
N ILE A 146 4.59 -27.94 -8.28
CA ILE A 146 4.77 -28.31 -9.68
C ILE A 146 3.66 -29.23 -10.23
N ASN A 147 2.78 -29.74 -9.37
CA ASN A 147 1.63 -30.57 -9.76
C ASN A 147 0.36 -29.73 -9.98
N ALA A 148 -0.59 -30.24 -10.77
CA ALA A 148 -1.85 -29.56 -11.05
C ALA A 148 -2.80 -29.51 -9.83
N ASP A 149 -2.58 -30.40 -8.86
CA ASP A 149 -3.35 -30.49 -7.62
C ASP A 149 -2.50 -30.00 -6.43
N GLY A 150 -3.14 -29.35 -5.46
CA GLY A 150 -2.52 -28.89 -4.21
C GLY A 150 -1.97 -27.47 -4.27
N PHE A 151 -1.25 -27.08 -3.21
CA PHE A 151 -0.71 -25.74 -3.05
C PHE A 151 0.74 -25.78 -2.55
N CYS A 152 1.49 -24.72 -2.86
CA CYS A 152 2.69 -24.38 -2.11
C CYS A 152 2.24 -23.52 -0.93
N THR A 153 2.56 -23.91 0.30
CA THR A 153 2.07 -23.22 1.51
C THR A 153 3.20 -22.74 2.40
N ILE A 154 2.94 -21.66 3.14
CA ILE A 154 3.75 -21.16 4.24
C ILE A 154 2.79 -20.92 5.41
N ASP A 155 3.09 -21.52 6.55
CA ASP A 155 2.31 -21.40 7.78
C ASP A 155 3.22 -20.87 8.88
N LEU A 156 2.87 -19.71 9.42
CA LEU A 156 3.58 -19.00 10.48
C LEU A 156 2.75 -19.04 11.77
N SER A 157 3.43 -19.16 12.90
CA SER A 157 2.78 -19.09 14.21
C SER A 157 3.67 -18.41 15.25
N GLY A 158 3.03 -17.68 16.16
CA GLY A 158 3.68 -16.92 17.22
C GLY A 158 4.23 -15.57 16.76
N ILE A 159 3.61 -14.93 15.77
CA ILE A 159 3.98 -13.59 15.31
C ILE A 159 3.86 -12.61 16.49
N PRO A 160 4.95 -11.87 16.84
CA PRO A 160 5.00 -11.08 18.07
C PRO A 160 4.42 -9.67 17.93
N TYR A 161 4.03 -9.28 16.73
CA TYR A 161 3.56 -7.93 16.44
C TYR A 161 2.05 -7.82 16.70
N ALA A 162 1.65 -6.75 17.39
CA ALA A 162 0.24 -6.46 17.66
C ALA A 162 -0.52 -6.00 16.41
N ALA A 163 0.19 -5.35 15.48
CA ALA A 163 -0.24 -5.03 14.14
C ALA A 163 0.96 -5.20 13.21
N TYR A 164 0.74 -5.73 12.02
CA TYR A 164 1.78 -5.97 11.04
C TYR A 164 1.21 -6.11 9.64
N ASP A 165 2.07 -5.88 8.65
CA ASP A 165 1.79 -6.17 7.26
C ASP A 165 2.62 -7.38 6.82
N VAL A 166 2.09 -8.16 5.88
CA VAL A 166 2.81 -9.30 5.30
C VAL A 166 3.01 -9.08 3.81
N TYR A 167 4.27 -8.90 3.43
CA TYR A 167 4.71 -8.80 2.04
C TYR A 167 5.05 -10.20 1.54
N VAL A 168 4.46 -10.59 0.41
CA VAL A 168 4.75 -11.87 -0.25
C VAL A 168 5.34 -11.58 -1.61
N TYR A 169 6.58 -12.03 -1.83
CA TYR A 169 7.29 -11.89 -3.09
C TYR A 169 7.13 -13.16 -3.91
N PHE A 170 6.61 -13.06 -5.12
CA PHE A 170 6.22 -14.21 -5.94
C PHE A 170 6.61 -14.04 -7.40
N GLY A 171 6.62 -15.16 -8.12
CA GLY A 171 7.16 -15.16 -9.46
C GLY A 171 7.36 -16.53 -10.07
N SER A 172 8.18 -16.58 -11.11
CA SER A 172 8.59 -17.83 -11.75
C SER A 172 9.88 -17.66 -12.56
N ASP A 173 10.40 -18.75 -13.13
CA ASP A 173 11.55 -18.74 -14.05
C ASP A 173 11.28 -18.01 -15.40
N GLY A 174 10.11 -17.39 -15.57
CA GLY A 174 9.81 -16.45 -16.65
C GLY A 174 8.62 -15.55 -16.32
N ASN A 175 8.32 -14.59 -17.20
CA ASN A 175 7.17 -13.69 -17.05
C ASN A 175 5.95 -14.18 -17.84
N GLY A 176 4.77 -13.63 -17.54
CA GLY A 176 3.53 -13.88 -18.31
C GLY A 176 2.69 -15.08 -17.88
N ARG A 177 2.94 -15.67 -16.71
CA ARG A 177 2.15 -16.79 -16.17
C ARG A 177 1.18 -16.27 -15.12
N THR A 178 -0.05 -16.74 -15.12
CA THR A 178 -1.05 -16.29 -14.16
C THR A 178 -1.04 -17.15 -12.91
N GLY A 179 -1.48 -16.57 -11.79
CA GLY A 179 -1.65 -17.23 -10.51
C GLY A 179 -2.34 -16.31 -9.51
N ALA A 180 -2.49 -16.78 -8.28
CA ALA A 180 -2.92 -15.94 -7.17
C ALA A 180 -2.20 -16.32 -5.87
N ILE A 181 -2.00 -15.35 -4.98
CA ILE A 181 -1.58 -15.56 -3.61
C ILE A 181 -2.83 -15.47 -2.74
N GLU A 182 -3.16 -16.53 -2.02
CA GLU A 182 -4.28 -16.56 -1.08
C GLU A 182 -3.75 -16.66 0.34
N SER A 183 -4.32 -15.86 1.25
CA SER A 183 -4.15 -16.07 2.68
C SER A 183 -5.48 -16.47 3.31
N PRO A 184 -5.64 -17.75 3.70
CA PRO A 184 -6.84 -18.20 4.40
C PRO A 184 -7.06 -17.51 5.76
N THR A 185 -5.98 -17.09 6.41
CA THR A 185 -6.03 -16.37 7.70
C THR A 185 -6.44 -14.93 7.53
N ALA A 186 -5.98 -14.24 6.48
CA ALA A 186 -6.43 -12.89 6.15
C ALA A 186 -7.80 -12.85 5.47
N GLY A 187 -8.24 -13.97 4.88
CA GLY A 187 -9.45 -14.04 4.07
C GLY A 187 -9.36 -13.28 2.76
N GLN A 188 -8.14 -13.03 2.26
CA GLN A 188 -7.85 -12.25 1.06
C GLN A 188 -7.11 -13.10 0.02
N THR A 189 -7.26 -12.75 -1.26
CA THR A 189 -6.58 -13.40 -2.38
C THR A 189 -6.20 -12.34 -3.39
N PHE A 190 -4.95 -12.31 -3.85
CA PHE A 190 -4.49 -11.40 -4.89
C PHE A 190 -4.09 -12.16 -6.14
N SER A 191 -4.68 -11.82 -7.28
CA SER A 191 -4.37 -12.41 -8.57
C SER A 191 -3.22 -11.67 -9.27
N PHE A 192 -2.45 -12.39 -10.09
CA PHE A 192 -1.25 -11.83 -10.73
C PHE A 192 -0.91 -12.52 -12.05
N THR A 193 -0.14 -11.82 -12.87
CA THR A 193 0.70 -12.32 -13.95
C THR A 193 2.16 -12.12 -13.57
N THR A 194 2.95 -13.20 -13.53
CA THR A 194 4.34 -13.17 -13.05
C THR A 194 5.17 -12.13 -13.80
N PHE A 195 5.82 -11.23 -13.06
CA PHE A 195 6.75 -10.23 -13.57
C PHE A 195 8.05 -10.19 -12.74
N SER A 196 8.63 -11.37 -12.50
CA SER A 196 9.76 -11.57 -11.58
C SER A 196 11.13 -11.60 -12.26
N ASN A 197 11.18 -11.71 -13.59
CA ASN A 197 12.42 -11.55 -14.35
C ASN A 197 12.51 -10.09 -14.83
N ALA A 198 13.60 -9.41 -14.48
CA ALA A 198 13.72 -7.99 -14.76
C ALA A 198 13.70 -7.67 -16.28
N PRO A 199 13.14 -6.53 -16.69
CA PRO A 199 13.17 -6.08 -18.08
C PRO A 199 14.62 -5.92 -18.56
N GLY A 200 15.03 -6.70 -19.57
CA GLY A 200 16.37 -6.58 -20.18
C GLY A 200 17.37 -7.69 -19.81
N GLY A 201 17.01 -8.62 -18.92
CA GLY A 201 17.79 -9.83 -18.65
C GLY A 201 18.27 -9.92 -17.19
N ALA A 202 19.55 -10.29 -16.99
CA ALA A 202 20.12 -10.42 -15.65
C ALA A 202 20.19 -9.06 -14.94
N GLY A 203 19.85 -9.05 -13.65
CA GLY A 203 19.55 -7.89 -12.83
C GLY A 203 18.16 -8.05 -12.20
N PHE A 204 17.99 -7.53 -10.98
CA PHE A 204 16.70 -7.17 -10.39
C PHE A 204 17.02 -6.07 -9.40
N SER A 205 16.33 -4.95 -9.53
CA SER A 205 16.58 -3.73 -8.78
C SER A 205 15.36 -3.35 -7.95
N PRO A 206 15.53 -2.48 -6.95
CA PRO A 206 14.43 -1.91 -6.17
C PRO A 206 13.26 -1.38 -7.02
N SER A 207 13.51 -0.74 -8.16
CA SER A 207 12.47 -0.23 -9.06
C SER A 207 11.67 -1.31 -9.81
N ASP A 208 12.11 -2.57 -9.78
CA ASP A 208 11.45 -3.68 -10.47
C ASP A 208 10.33 -4.32 -9.63
N TYR A 209 10.20 -3.97 -8.36
CA TYR A 209 9.07 -4.44 -7.54
C TYR A 209 7.75 -3.88 -8.08
N LEU A 210 6.80 -4.77 -8.36
CA LEU A 210 5.50 -4.42 -8.93
C LEU A 210 4.37 -5.06 -8.13
N LEU A 211 3.54 -4.20 -7.52
CA LEU A 211 2.44 -4.58 -6.63
C LEU A 211 1.27 -5.16 -7.42
N THR A 212 0.59 -6.14 -6.84
CA THR A 212 -0.82 -6.41 -7.16
C THR A 212 -1.70 -6.12 -5.96
N GLU A 213 -2.81 -5.45 -6.22
CA GLU A 213 -3.94 -5.29 -5.30
C GLU A 213 -5.22 -5.90 -5.88
N ASP A 214 -5.11 -6.61 -7.01
CA ASP A 214 -6.25 -7.22 -7.71
C ASP A 214 -6.78 -8.42 -6.91
N GLU A 215 -7.85 -8.21 -6.15
CA GLU A 215 -8.57 -9.29 -5.46
C GLU A 215 -9.52 -10.09 -6.37
N GLY A 216 -9.60 -9.70 -7.64
CA GLY A 216 -10.42 -10.33 -8.64
C GLY A 216 -9.68 -11.39 -9.46
N ILE A 217 -9.88 -11.33 -10.77
CA ILE A 217 -9.27 -12.24 -11.76
C ILE A 217 -8.64 -11.44 -12.91
N GLY A 218 -8.25 -10.19 -12.65
CA GLY A 218 -7.62 -9.31 -13.64
C GLY A 218 -6.23 -9.79 -14.05
N ASN A 219 -5.51 -10.40 -13.11
CA ASN A 219 -4.14 -10.93 -13.26
C ASN A 219 -3.15 -9.85 -13.79
N PRO A 220 -2.99 -8.70 -13.11
CA PRO A 220 -2.03 -7.67 -13.53
C PRO A 220 -0.59 -8.20 -13.46
N ASN A 221 0.33 -7.61 -14.23
CA ASN A 221 1.75 -7.92 -14.05
C ASN A 221 2.15 -7.54 -12.62
N ALA A 222 2.74 -8.48 -11.88
CA ALA A 222 3.18 -8.24 -10.51
C ALA A 222 4.23 -9.26 -10.06
N ASN A 223 4.92 -8.93 -8.99
CA ASN A 223 5.89 -9.80 -8.33
C ASN A 223 5.88 -9.68 -6.79
N TYR A 224 5.00 -8.86 -6.22
CA TYR A 224 4.67 -8.93 -4.80
C TYR A 224 3.23 -8.48 -4.52
N CYS A 225 2.71 -8.84 -3.35
CA CYS A 225 1.45 -8.35 -2.78
C CYS A 225 1.62 -8.10 -1.28
N VAL A 226 0.70 -7.34 -0.69
CA VAL A 226 0.73 -6.98 0.74
C VAL A 226 -0.60 -7.30 1.39
N PHE A 227 -0.57 -8.12 2.44
CA PHE A 227 -1.70 -8.29 3.36
C PHE A 227 -1.54 -7.30 4.50
N ARG A 228 -2.34 -6.23 4.46
CA ARG A 228 -2.23 -5.11 5.41
C ARG A 228 -3.03 -5.34 6.69
N ASP A 229 -2.65 -4.67 7.77
CA ASP A 229 -3.41 -4.60 9.03
C ASP A 229 -3.70 -5.96 9.70
N GLN A 230 -2.75 -6.88 9.62
CA GLN A 230 -2.85 -8.19 10.27
C GLN A 230 -2.56 -8.06 11.77
N SER A 231 -3.25 -8.86 12.59
CA SER A 231 -3.14 -8.81 14.05
C SER A 231 -3.17 -10.17 14.75
N GLU A 232 -3.55 -11.23 14.04
CA GLU A 232 -3.55 -12.59 14.59
C GLU A 232 -2.11 -13.12 14.71
N SER A 233 -1.86 -13.99 15.69
CA SER A 233 -0.53 -14.55 15.92
C SER A 233 -0.12 -15.62 14.90
N ASP A 234 -1.08 -16.10 14.11
CA ASP A 234 -0.90 -17.12 13.09
C ASP A 234 -1.22 -16.53 11.71
N PHE A 235 -0.40 -16.85 10.70
CA PHE A 235 -0.59 -16.39 9.33
C PHE A 235 -0.26 -17.49 8.33
N SER A 236 -1.16 -17.74 7.38
CA SER A 236 -0.99 -18.76 6.35
C SER A 236 -1.09 -18.15 4.96
N ILE A 237 -0.24 -18.60 4.05
CA ILE A 237 -0.27 -18.25 2.63
C ILE A 237 -0.24 -19.50 1.79
N GLN A 238 -0.92 -19.46 0.66
CA GLN A 238 -0.82 -20.46 -0.40
C GLN A 238 -0.73 -19.83 -1.78
N VAL A 239 0.07 -20.43 -2.68
CA VAL A 239 0.06 -20.06 -4.11
C VAL A 239 -0.97 -20.90 -4.86
N ASN A 240 -1.94 -20.22 -5.44
CA ASN A 240 -2.93 -20.78 -6.35
C ASN A 240 -2.38 -20.72 -7.77
N ARG A 241 -1.98 -21.88 -8.27
CA ARG A 241 -1.36 -21.96 -9.60
C ARG A 241 -2.38 -21.71 -10.71
N GLY A 242 -2.10 -20.74 -11.58
CA GLY A 242 -2.92 -20.42 -12.75
C GLY A 242 -2.41 -21.10 -14.02
N SER A 243 -1.92 -20.31 -14.98
CA SER A 243 -1.60 -20.80 -16.34
C SER A 243 -0.25 -21.52 -16.48
N GLY A 244 0.59 -21.53 -15.44
CA GLY A 244 1.93 -22.12 -15.49
C GLY A 244 2.57 -22.26 -14.11
N ASN A 245 3.86 -22.58 -14.05
CA ASN A 245 4.60 -22.58 -12.78
C ASN A 245 4.67 -21.16 -12.22
N ALA A 246 4.30 -21.00 -10.96
CA ALA A 246 4.43 -19.77 -10.19
C ALA A 246 4.61 -20.14 -8.71
N GLY A 247 5.43 -19.40 -7.99
CA GLY A 247 5.77 -19.72 -6.62
C GLY A 247 6.27 -18.53 -5.83
N ILE A 248 6.68 -18.80 -4.59
CA ILE A 248 7.04 -17.77 -3.61
C ILE A 248 8.56 -17.69 -3.52
N HIS A 249 9.09 -16.50 -3.80
CA HIS A 249 10.50 -16.15 -3.64
C HIS A 249 10.85 -15.88 -2.19
N ALA A 250 10.03 -15.07 -1.54
CA ALA A 250 10.26 -14.61 -0.19
C ALA A 250 8.95 -14.19 0.49
N ILE A 251 9.00 -14.08 1.80
CA ILE A 251 7.94 -13.50 2.62
C ILE A 251 8.57 -12.60 3.68
N GLN A 252 7.91 -11.50 4.01
CA GLN A 252 8.37 -10.55 5.00
C GLN A 252 7.23 -10.06 5.87
N ILE A 253 7.37 -10.24 7.18
CA ILE A 253 6.44 -9.78 8.20
C ILE A 253 6.99 -8.47 8.76
N VAL A 254 6.31 -7.37 8.52
CA VAL A 254 6.76 -6.03 8.93
C VAL A 254 5.88 -5.60 10.08
N GLY A 255 6.44 -5.57 11.29
CA GLY A 255 5.73 -5.00 12.43
C GLY A 255 5.42 -3.54 12.10
N THR A 256 4.14 -3.20 12.03
CA THR A 256 3.76 -1.81 11.94
C THR A 256 3.86 -1.27 13.35
N VAL A 257 4.65 -0.21 13.54
CA VAL A 257 4.54 0.55 14.78
C VAL A 257 3.13 1.09 14.80
N ILE A 258 2.27 0.50 15.63
CA ILE A 258 1.20 1.27 16.24
C ILE A 258 1.95 2.41 16.91
N PRO A 259 1.82 3.68 16.46
CA PRO A 259 2.53 4.77 17.08
C PRO A 259 2.26 4.68 18.57
N GLU A 260 3.30 4.57 19.38
CA GLU A 260 3.10 4.47 20.82
C GLU A 260 2.49 5.78 21.27
N VAL A 261 1.18 5.75 21.53
CA VAL A 261 0.43 6.94 21.92
C VAL A 261 0.95 7.38 23.27
N LYS A 262 1.66 8.51 23.28
CA LYS A 262 2.26 9.03 24.49
C LYS A 262 1.18 9.59 25.40
N LEU A 263 0.86 8.81 26.43
CA LEU A 263 -0.02 9.24 27.50
C LEU A 263 0.66 10.34 28.31
N ILE A 264 0.02 11.50 28.38
CA ILE A 264 0.48 12.69 29.10
C ILE A 264 0.05 12.62 30.57
N ASP A 265 -1.22 12.29 30.82
CA ASP A 265 -1.78 12.25 32.17
C ASP A 265 -2.93 11.25 32.32
N VAL A 266 -3.16 10.81 33.56
CA VAL A 266 -4.29 9.98 33.98
C VAL A 266 -4.93 10.65 35.20
N ILE A 267 -6.08 11.27 34.99
CA ILE A 267 -6.74 12.12 35.98
C ILE A 267 -7.95 11.36 36.54
N HIS A 268 -7.95 11.12 37.85
CA HIS A 268 -9.12 10.54 38.54
C HIS A 268 -9.84 11.61 39.37
N ASP A 269 -11.13 11.84 39.10
CA ASP A 269 -12.01 12.65 39.93
C ASP A 269 -12.75 11.76 40.93
N ALA A 270 -12.32 11.78 42.19
CA ALA A 270 -12.90 10.96 43.25
C ALA A 270 -14.33 11.36 43.67
N VAL A 271 -14.81 12.55 43.29
CA VAL A 271 -16.17 13.01 43.60
C VAL A 271 -17.14 12.55 42.52
N ALA A 272 -16.75 12.68 41.26
CA ALA A 272 -17.52 12.20 40.12
C ALA A 272 -17.34 10.69 39.86
N ASP A 273 -16.30 10.10 40.44
CA ASP A 273 -15.84 8.72 40.24
C ASP A 273 -15.52 8.43 38.78
N THR A 274 -14.78 9.34 38.13
CA THR A 274 -14.43 9.26 36.71
C THR A 274 -12.93 9.19 36.49
N THR A 275 -12.52 8.52 35.41
CA THR A 275 -11.14 8.53 34.93
C THR A 275 -11.07 9.23 33.58
N GLU A 276 -10.17 10.20 33.48
CA GLU A 276 -9.84 10.92 32.25
C GLU A 276 -8.40 10.60 31.83
N LEU A 277 -8.21 10.37 30.53
CA LEU A 277 -6.90 10.20 29.92
C LEU A 277 -6.57 11.42 29.08
N VAL A 278 -5.31 11.85 29.13
CA VAL A 278 -4.75 12.88 28.27
C VAL A 278 -3.59 12.28 27.50
N TRP A 279 -3.56 12.40 26.18
CA TRP A 279 -2.48 11.88 25.33
C TRP A 279 -2.08 12.85 24.22
N GLU A 280 -0.86 12.72 23.71
CA GLU A 280 -0.40 13.42 22.52
C GLU A 280 -1.16 12.93 21.29
N SER A 281 -1.64 13.85 20.46
CA SER A 281 -2.42 13.55 19.26
C SER A 281 -2.28 14.66 18.23
N VAL A 282 -2.51 14.32 16.97
CA VAL A 282 -2.62 15.26 15.86
C VAL A 282 -4.03 15.19 15.26
N PRO A 283 -4.64 16.32 14.84
CA PRO A 283 -5.94 16.31 14.19
C PRO A 283 -5.98 15.35 12.99
N GLY A 284 -7.05 14.56 12.89
CA GLY A 284 -7.19 13.50 11.88
C GLY A 284 -6.84 12.09 12.38
N GLN A 285 -6.09 11.96 13.47
CA GLN A 285 -5.82 10.64 14.06
C GLN A 285 -7.08 10.06 14.73
N VAL A 286 -7.19 8.73 14.72
CA VAL A 286 -8.28 7.98 15.35
C VAL A 286 -7.72 7.02 16.40
N PHE A 287 -8.43 6.90 17.52
CA PHE A 287 -7.98 6.12 18.66
C PHE A 287 -9.02 5.13 19.19
N GLU A 288 -8.52 4.10 19.86
CA GLU A 288 -9.28 3.20 20.72
C GLU A 288 -8.67 3.16 22.12
N ILE A 289 -9.47 2.83 23.13
CA ILE A 289 -9.03 2.72 24.51
C ILE A 289 -9.40 1.34 25.04
N ALA A 290 -8.40 0.65 25.60
CA ALA A 290 -8.59 -0.61 26.28
C ALA A 290 -8.42 -0.46 27.80
N LYS A 291 -9.09 -1.33 28.55
CA LYS A 291 -9.01 -1.40 30.01
C LYS A 291 -8.75 -2.84 30.46
N SER A 292 -7.83 -3.01 31.42
CA SER A 292 -7.57 -4.29 32.07
C SER A 292 -7.39 -4.11 33.58
N LEU A 293 -7.67 -5.17 34.34
CA LEU A 293 -7.35 -5.25 35.77
C LEU A 293 -6.03 -6.00 36.02
N ASP A 294 -5.37 -6.45 34.95
CA ASP A 294 -4.13 -7.20 35.00
C ASP A 294 -3.12 -6.66 33.98
N LEU A 295 -1.98 -6.16 34.48
CA LEU A 295 -0.85 -5.67 33.70
C LEU A 295 0.00 -6.79 33.07
N ARG A 296 -0.18 -8.05 33.47
CA ARG A 296 0.73 -9.14 33.07
C ARG A 296 0.44 -9.70 31.68
N GLY A 297 -0.77 -9.48 31.16
CA GLY A 297 -1.17 -9.90 29.82
C GLY A 297 -0.83 -8.84 28.79
N ASP A 298 -0.64 -9.27 27.53
CA ASP A 298 -0.38 -8.37 26.42
C ASP A 298 -1.48 -7.29 26.31
N PRO A 299 -1.14 -5.99 26.41
CA PRO A 299 -2.09 -4.90 26.23
C PRO A 299 -2.86 -4.94 24.92
N ALA A 300 -2.30 -5.49 23.83
CA ALA A 300 -2.99 -5.61 22.55
C ALA A 300 -4.31 -6.41 22.67
N MET A 301 -4.34 -7.40 23.57
CA MET A 301 -5.47 -8.30 23.83
C MET A 301 -6.43 -7.79 24.91
N TRP A 302 -6.20 -6.59 25.47
CA TRP A 302 -7.08 -6.04 26.49
C TRP A 302 -8.44 -5.64 25.88
N PRO A 303 -9.56 -5.84 26.60
CA PRO A 303 -10.87 -5.43 26.12
C PRO A 303 -10.94 -3.94 25.75
N ARG A 304 -11.38 -3.64 24.52
CA ARG A 304 -11.68 -2.28 24.06
C ARG A 304 -12.94 -1.77 24.76
N ILE A 305 -12.83 -0.63 25.44
CA ILE A 305 -13.94 0.03 26.13
C ILE A 305 -14.48 1.22 25.33
N LEU A 306 -13.67 1.82 24.46
CA LEU A 306 -14.04 2.91 23.57
C LEU A 306 -13.31 2.73 22.22
N THR A 307 -13.99 3.06 21.12
CA THR A 307 -13.48 2.92 19.75
C THR A 307 -13.89 4.13 18.90
N GLY A 308 -13.17 4.41 17.81
CA GLY A 308 -13.48 5.49 16.87
C GLY A 308 -13.31 6.91 17.44
N ILE A 309 -12.45 7.08 18.44
CA ILE A 309 -12.22 8.38 19.10
C ILE A 309 -11.42 9.27 18.15
N GLN A 310 -11.98 10.40 17.75
CA GLN A 310 -11.27 11.38 16.94
C GLN A 310 -10.33 12.22 17.79
N ALA A 311 -9.14 12.52 17.26
CA ALA A 311 -8.23 13.47 17.86
C ALA A 311 -8.89 14.84 18.08
N GLY A 312 -8.53 15.51 19.17
CA GLY A 312 -8.85 16.92 19.37
C GLY A 312 -8.13 17.82 18.35
N PRO A 313 -8.55 19.09 18.21
CA PRO A 313 -7.98 20.04 17.24
C PRO A 313 -6.58 20.56 17.62
N GLY A 314 -6.00 20.09 18.72
CA GLY A 314 -4.68 20.52 19.21
C GLY A 314 -3.71 19.34 19.29
N GLU A 315 -2.55 19.58 19.89
CA GLU A 315 -1.48 18.58 20.06
C GLU A 315 -1.82 17.48 21.10
N THR A 316 -3.00 17.55 21.71
CA THR A 316 -3.44 16.61 22.75
C THR A 316 -4.93 16.32 22.66
N THR A 317 -5.30 15.09 22.98
CA THR A 317 -6.70 14.67 23.19
C THR A 317 -6.92 14.36 24.67
N SER A 318 -8.04 14.83 25.21
CA SER A 318 -8.46 14.65 26.60
C SER A 318 -9.86 14.05 26.61
N LEU A 319 -10.05 12.89 27.25
CA LEU A 319 -11.32 12.18 27.25
C LEU A 319 -11.58 11.49 28.59
N VAL A 320 -12.80 11.64 29.12
CA VAL A 320 -13.29 10.81 30.23
C VAL A 320 -13.59 9.41 29.68
N VAL A 321 -12.79 8.43 30.08
CA VAL A 321 -12.81 7.07 29.54
C VAL A 321 -13.61 6.09 30.38
N ASP A 322 -13.86 6.44 31.64
CA ASP A 322 -14.53 5.58 32.60
C ASP A 322 -15.40 6.42 33.52
N VAL A 323 -16.66 6.02 33.67
CA VAL A 323 -17.64 6.65 34.55
C VAL A 323 -18.10 5.65 35.59
N ALA A 324 -18.00 6.01 36.87
CA ALA A 324 -18.11 5.10 38.00
C ALA A 324 -17.04 4.01 37.98
N ALA A 325 -15.76 4.42 38.05
CA ALA A 325 -14.60 3.55 38.14
C ALA A 325 -14.64 2.71 39.42
N ALA A 326 -15.42 1.62 39.39
CA ALA A 326 -15.77 0.82 40.55
C ALA A 326 -14.58 0.02 41.10
N GLU A 327 -13.54 -0.18 40.28
CA GLU A 327 -12.36 -0.94 40.64
C GLU A 327 -11.31 -0.08 41.35
N ALA A 328 -10.71 -0.61 42.40
CA ALA A 328 -9.67 0.09 43.17
C ALA A 328 -8.37 0.32 42.38
N GLU A 329 -8.16 -0.47 41.32
CA GLU A 329 -7.00 -0.39 40.43
C GLU A 329 -7.40 -0.92 39.05
N ALA A 330 -7.04 -0.18 38.00
CA ALA A 330 -7.23 -0.55 36.60
C ALA A 330 -6.11 0.05 35.76
N PHE A 331 -5.87 -0.55 34.60
CA PHE A 331 -4.84 -0.16 33.65
C PHE A 331 -5.49 0.15 32.31
N TYR A 332 -4.98 1.18 31.65
CA TYR A 332 -5.51 1.65 30.38
C TYR A 332 -4.40 1.65 29.34
N LYS A 333 -4.78 1.41 28.08
CA LYS A 333 -3.91 1.63 26.92
C LYS A 333 -4.70 2.34 25.84
N VAL A 334 -4.09 3.37 25.26
CA VAL A 334 -4.60 4.08 24.09
C VAL A 334 -3.91 3.50 22.86
N PHE A 335 -4.71 3.18 21.84
CA PHE A 335 -4.25 2.67 20.56
C PHE A 335 -4.55 3.74 19.53
N GLN A 336 -3.58 4.13 18.71
CA GLN A 336 -3.86 4.80 17.46
C GLN A 336 -4.21 3.73 16.42
N ILE A 337 -5.29 3.94 15.69
CA ILE A 337 -5.72 3.07 14.58
C ILE A 337 -5.69 3.87 13.28
N PRO A 338 -5.58 3.20 12.12
CA PRO A 338 -5.73 3.87 10.83
C PRO A 338 -7.03 4.67 10.78
N ALA A 339 -6.95 5.92 10.32
CA ALA A 339 -8.13 6.72 10.11
C ALA A 339 -8.93 6.15 8.92
N PRO A 340 -10.27 6.03 9.02
CA PRO A 340 -11.07 5.69 7.85
C PRO A 340 -10.90 6.79 6.79
N PRO A 341 -11.05 6.46 5.49
CA PRO A 341 -11.05 7.48 4.45
C PRO A 341 -12.12 8.54 4.74
N LEU A 342 -11.78 9.78 4.44
CA LEU A 342 -12.67 10.95 4.55
C LEU A 342 -13.75 10.88 3.46
N PHE A 343 -13.42 10.26 2.33
CA PHE A 343 -14.32 10.01 1.22
C PHE A 343 -13.80 8.84 0.38
N GLU A 344 -14.69 8.02 -0.18
CA GLU A 344 -14.33 6.93 -1.08
C GLU A 344 -15.49 6.64 -2.03
N ASP A 345 -15.16 6.36 -3.29
CA ASP A 345 -16.14 6.07 -4.34
C ASP A 345 -15.52 5.27 -5.48
N ASP A 346 -16.05 4.06 -5.68
CA ASP A 346 -15.69 3.13 -6.77
C ASP A 346 -16.63 3.27 -7.98
N PHE A 347 -17.56 4.24 -7.95
CA PHE A 347 -18.54 4.54 -9.00
C PHE A 347 -19.52 3.42 -9.39
N GLU A 348 -19.46 2.26 -8.73
CA GLU A 348 -20.38 1.15 -8.97
C GLU A 348 -21.80 1.42 -8.46
N THR A 349 -21.95 2.43 -7.59
CA THR A 349 -23.25 2.93 -7.13
C THR A 349 -23.36 4.44 -7.27
N ASP A 350 -24.59 4.96 -7.46
CA ASP A 350 -24.80 6.41 -7.56
C ASP A 350 -24.73 7.06 -6.19
N THR A 351 -23.63 7.75 -5.96
CA THR A 351 -23.27 8.47 -4.73
C THR A 351 -23.50 9.98 -4.85
N GLY A 352 -23.98 10.47 -6.01
CA GLY A 352 -24.39 11.87 -6.18
C GLY A 352 -23.37 12.80 -6.82
N TRP A 353 -22.46 12.28 -7.64
CA TRP A 353 -21.60 13.11 -8.51
C TRP A 353 -22.42 13.92 -9.52
N VAL A 354 -21.92 15.11 -9.88
CA VAL A 354 -22.59 16.04 -10.78
C VAL A 354 -21.70 16.40 -11.96
N ALA A 355 -22.10 15.96 -13.15
CA ALA A 355 -21.50 16.37 -14.42
C ALA A 355 -22.04 17.73 -14.89
N ILE A 356 -21.15 18.58 -15.40
CA ILE A 356 -21.43 19.95 -15.83
C ILE A 356 -20.73 20.20 -17.16
N VAL A 357 -21.47 20.77 -18.10
CA VAL A 357 -20.95 21.28 -19.37
C VAL A 357 -20.82 22.80 -19.26
N ASN A 358 -19.60 23.32 -19.34
CA ASN A 358 -19.28 24.74 -19.22
C ASN A 358 -19.15 25.44 -20.60
N ASP A 359 -19.01 24.67 -21.68
CA ASP A 359 -18.99 25.19 -23.05
C ASP A 359 -20.38 25.27 -23.71
N ALA A 360 -20.45 25.88 -24.90
CA ALA A 360 -21.69 26.09 -25.64
C ALA A 360 -22.05 24.96 -26.61
N LEU A 361 -21.10 24.09 -26.96
CA LEU A 361 -21.28 23.00 -27.92
C LEU A 361 -21.93 21.79 -27.27
N GLY A 362 -21.49 21.42 -26.06
CA GLY A 362 -21.97 20.27 -25.31
C GLY A 362 -21.86 18.96 -26.08
N ASN A 363 -20.79 18.83 -26.87
CA ASN A 363 -20.42 17.61 -27.59
C ASN A 363 -19.60 16.63 -26.73
N THR A 364 -19.20 17.06 -25.54
CA THR A 364 -18.53 16.25 -24.51
C THR A 364 -19.26 16.46 -23.19
N ASN A 365 -19.41 15.41 -22.40
CA ASN A 365 -19.99 15.48 -21.07
C ASN A 365 -19.47 14.29 -20.25
N TRP A 366 -19.09 14.54 -19.00
CA TRP A 366 -18.80 13.46 -18.08
C TRP A 366 -19.98 12.47 -18.05
N GLU A 367 -19.70 11.20 -18.29
CA GLU A 367 -20.67 10.11 -18.30
C GLU A 367 -20.16 8.97 -17.44
N ARG A 368 -21.07 8.42 -16.62
CA ARG A 368 -20.79 7.24 -15.81
C ARG A 368 -21.31 5.98 -16.48
N GLY A 369 -20.43 5.00 -16.61
CA GLY A 369 -20.75 3.70 -17.19
C GLY A 369 -19.49 3.01 -17.69
N SER A 370 -19.68 1.96 -18.49
CA SER A 370 -18.54 1.26 -19.10
C SER A 370 -17.95 2.11 -20.23
N PRO A 371 -16.66 2.52 -20.15
CA PRO A 371 -15.99 3.23 -21.23
C PRO A 371 -16.01 2.43 -22.54
N ASN A 372 -16.12 3.12 -23.66
CA ASN A 372 -16.30 2.53 -24.99
C ASN A 372 -15.88 3.51 -26.11
N GLY A 373 -14.77 4.22 -25.90
CA GLY A 373 -14.12 5.04 -26.91
C GLY A 373 -13.55 4.21 -28.06
N THR A 374 -13.14 4.88 -29.14
CA THR A 374 -12.39 4.27 -30.24
C THR A 374 -11.02 3.77 -29.75
N THR A 375 -10.44 4.49 -28.80
CA THR A 375 -9.26 4.12 -28.00
C THR A 375 -9.60 4.21 -26.51
N GLY A 376 -8.61 3.96 -25.64
CA GLY A 376 -8.81 4.02 -24.20
C GLY A 376 -9.34 2.73 -23.56
N PRO A 377 -9.85 2.82 -22.32
CA PRO A 377 -10.33 1.65 -21.58
C PRO A 377 -11.68 1.15 -22.13
N LEU A 378 -11.98 -0.12 -21.84
CA LEU A 378 -13.27 -0.76 -22.17
C LEU A 378 -14.08 -1.17 -20.92
N THR A 379 -13.50 -0.94 -19.74
CA THR A 379 -14.03 -1.21 -18.40
C THR A 379 -13.57 -0.09 -17.49
N GLY A 380 -14.15 0.03 -16.30
CA GLY A 380 -13.51 0.83 -15.25
C GLY A 380 -12.21 0.19 -14.75
N ALA A 381 -11.60 0.79 -13.73
CA ALA A 381 -10.40 0.27 -13.09
C ALA A 381 -10.69 -1.12 -12.50
N ASP A 382 -9.67 -1.98 -12.43
CA ASP A 382 -9.81 -3.36 -11.93
C ASP A 382 -10.85 -4.23 -12.67
N GLY A 383 -11.25 -3.81 -13.86
CA GLY A 383 -12.30 -4.48 -14.63
C GLY A 383 -13.72 -4.20 -14.12
N SER A 384 -13.90 -3.14 -13.33
CA SER A 384 -15.18 -2.67 -12.82
C SER A 384 -16.13 -2.30 -13.97
N ALA A 385 -17.44 -2.23 -13.68
CA ALA A 385 -18.44 -1.99 -14.70
C ALA A 385 -18.57 -0.51 -15.04
N ASN A 386 -18.26 0.37 -14.10
CA ASN A 386 -18.51 1.80 -14.19
C ASN A 386 -17.24 2.58 -13.88
N ALA A 387 -16.93 3.54 -14.76
CA ALA A 387 -16.03 4.65 -14.46
C ALA A 387 -16.72 5.95 -14.89
N TRP A 388 -16.18 7.09 -14.45
CA TRP A 388 -16.53 8.38 -15.06
C TRP A 388 -15.57 8.66 -16.20
N SER A 389 -16.09 8.98 -17.38
CA SER A 389 -15.29 9.31 -18.56
C SER A 389 -15.79 10.60 -19.21
N THR A 390 -14.90 11.37 -19.82
CA THR A 390 -15.23 12.63 -20.50
C THR A 390 -16.31 12.48 -21.58
N ASN A 391 -16.46 11.28 -22.12
CA ASN A 391 -17.65 10.69 -22.73
C ASN A 391 -17.52 9.18 -22.52
N LEU A 392 -18.59 8.37 -22.63
CA LEU A 392 -18.37 6.92 -22.78
C LEU A 392 -17.76 6.58 -24.16
N GLY A 393 -17.88 7.46 -25.14
CA GLY A 393 -17.19 7.38 -26.43
C GLY A 393 -16.02 8.36 -26.53
N ASP A 394 -15.64 8.73 -27.76
CA ASP A 394 -14.60 9.73 -27.98
C ASP A 394 -15.05 11.12 -27.49
N PHE A 395 -14.12 11.93 -26.98
CA PHE A 395 -14.40 13.32 -26.63
C PHE A 395 -14.55 14.19 -27.88
N GLY A 396 -15.21 15.33 -27.74
CA GLY A 396 -15.45 16.32 -28.78
C GLY A 396 -14.56 17.56 -28.68
N VAL A 397 -14.52 18.34 -29.76
CA VAL A 397 -13.71 19.58 -29.86
C VAL A 397 -14.26 20.73 -29.00
N ASP A 398 -13.40 21.67 -28.64
CA ASP A 398 -13.68 22.91 -27.92
C ASP A 398 -14.50 22.68 -26.63
N SER A 399 -14.20 21.59 -25.92
CA SER A 399 -14.94 21.19 -24.72
C SER A 399 -14.41 21.91 -23.48
N ASP A 400 -15.31 22.20 -22.55
CA ASP A 400 -14.97 22.55 -21.17
C ASP A 400 -16.02 21.92 -20.26
N ILE A 401 -15.62 20.89 -19.53
CA ILE A 401 -16.53 20.09 -18.69
C ILE A 401 -15.97 19.89 -17.28
N SER A 402 -16.85 19.83 -16.30
CA SER A 402 -16.51 19.60 -14.89
C SER A 402 -17.30 18.43 -14.32
N LEU A 403 -16.66 17.61 -13.50
CA LEU A 403 -17.29 16.57 -12.71
C LEU A 403 -17.04 16.86 -11.24
N ARG A 404 -18.12 16.98 -10.46
CA ARG A 404 -18.07 17.40 -9.06
C ARG A 404 -18.54 16.30 -8.12
N SER A 405 -17.76 16.06 -7.08
CA SER A 405 -18.11 15.11 -6.01
C SER A 405 -19.24 15.64 -5.12
N PRO A 406 -19.85 14.78 -4.29
CA PRO A 406 -20.51 15.20 -3.06
C PRO A 406 -19.55 15.99 -2.15
N ALA A 407 -20.10 16.70 -1.16
CA ALA A 407 -19.29 17.45 -0.22
C ALA A 407 -18.51 16.51 0.73
N VAL A 408 -17.22 16.75 0.85
CA VAL A 408 -16.28 16.08 1.76
C VAL A 408 -15.98 17.03 2.93
N ASP A 409 -16.00 16.52 4.17
CA ASP A 409 -15.74 17.34 5.37
C ASP A 409 -14.27 17.24 5.76
N LEU A 410 -13.52 18.35 5.61
CA LEU A 410 -12.12 18.45 6.01
C LEU A 410 -11.93 19.33 7.26
N THR A 411 -13.00 19.60 8.00
CA THR A 411 -12.96 20.53 9.14
C THR A 411 -12.16 20.01 10.34
N SER A 412 -11.92 18.69 10.42
CA SER A 412 -11.27 18.02 11.56
C SER A 412 -9.91 17.41 11.24
N VAL A 413 -9.37 17.63 10.04
CA VAL A 413 -8.08 17.05 9.63
C VAL A 413 -7.00 18.12 9.50
N ALA A 414 -5.74 17.76 9.72
CA ALA A 414 -4.60 18.66 9.54
C ALA A 414 -4.03 18.63 8.11
N ALA A 415 -4.21 17.51 7.42
CA ALA A 415 -3.81 17.29 6.04
C ALA A 415 -4.72 16.21 5.43
N ALA A 416 -4.79 16.17 4.11
CA ALA A 416 -5.48 15.13 3.37
C ALA A 416 -4.79 14.92 2.03
N GLU A 417 -4.97 13.73 1.48
CA GLU A 417 -4.49 13.31 0.17
C GLU A 417 -5.67 12.71 -0.61
N LEU A 418 -5.73 13.03 -1.90
CA LEU A 418 -6.68 12.46 -2.86
C LEU A 418 -5.93 11.46 -3.74
N THR A 419 -6.41 10.22 -3.78
CA THR A 419 -5.97 9.18 -4.70
C THR A 419 -7.10 8.80 -5.65
N PHE A 420 -6.79 8.48 -6.90
CA PHE A 420 -7.77 7.97 -7.87
C PHE A 420 -7.06 7.25 -9.02
N GLU A 421 -7.73 6.31 -9.66
CA GLU A 421 -7.25 5.70 -10.89
C GLU A 421 -7.61 6.59 -12.08
N ALA A 422 -6.65 6.81 -12.97
CA ALA A 422 -6.85 7.58 -14.20
C ALA A 422 -6.46 6.78 -15.43
N PHE A 423 -7.17 6.98 -16.53
CA PHE A 423 -6.76 6.57 -17.85
C PHE A 423 -6.74 7.82 -18.74
N ARG A 424 -5.54 8.24 -19.14
CA ARG A 424 -5.34 9.41 -20.02
C ARG A 424 -5.14 8.96 -21.46
N ASP A 425 -6.01 9.45 -22.33
CA ASP A 425 -6.06 9.13 -23.75
C ASP A 425 -6.49 10.39 -24.50
N GLY A 426 -5.62 11.40 -24.51
CA GLY A 426 -5.74 12.61 -25.34
C GLY A 426 -5.12 12.40 -26.72
N ASP A 427 -4.91 13.48 -27.48
CA ASP A 427 -4.10 13.45 -28.71
C ASP A 427 -2.62 13.84 -28.45
N GLY A 428 -2.33 14.18 -27.20
CA GLY A 428 -1.02 14.58 -26.68
C GLY A 428 -0.71 16.06 -26.85
N PHE A 429 -1.64 16.85 -27.38
CA PHE A 429 -1.46 18.27 -27.69
C PHE A 429 -2.78 19.05 -27.62
N GLY A 430 -2.94 19.87 -26.57
CA GLY A 430 -4.04 20.84 -26.51
C GLY A 430 -5.21 20.40 -25.64
N GLU A 431 -5.21 19.15 -25.16
CA GLU A 431 -6.03 18.75 -24.01
C GLU A 431 -5.38 19.15 -22.69
N PHE A 432 -6.22 19.60 -21.76
CA PHE A 432 -5.82 19.92 -20.40
C PHE A 432 -6.84 19.31 -19.45
N ALA A 433 -6.34 18.72 -18.37
CA ALA A 433 -7.18 18.29 -17.27
C ALA A 433 -6.61 18.77 -15.94
N SER A 434 -7.48 18.95 -14.95
CA SER A 434 -7.06 19.37 -13.62
C SER A 434 -7.98 18.84 -12.53
N VAL A 435 -7.41 18.71 -11.33
CA VAL A 435 -8.14 18.55 -10.08
C VAL A 435 -8.20 19.89 -9.37
N ARG A 436 -9.38 20.24 -8.88
CA ARG A 436 -9.67 21.46 -8.15
C ARG A 436 -10.41 21.15 -6.87
N PHE A 437 -10.13 21.91 -5.82
CA PHE A 437 -10.88 21.85 -4.56
C PHE A 437 -11.75 23.09 -4.42
N LEU A 438 -13.06 22.91 -4.39
CA LEU A 438 -14.01 24.01 -4.27
C LEU A 438 -14.65 23.99 -2.89
N ARG A 439 -14.88 25.15 -2.25
CA ARG A 439 -15.67 25.20 -1.02
C ARG A 439 -17.11 24.76 -1.31
N ALA A 440 -17.63 23.81 -0.56
CA ALA A 440 -18.95 23.21 -0.81
C ALA A 440 -20.11 24.21 -0.74
N SER A 441 -19.98 25.29 0.05
CA SER A 441 -21.07 26.25 0.28
C SER A 441 -21.30 27.24 -0.86
N ASP A 442 -20.25 27.61 -1.59
CA ASP A 442 -20.29 28.69 -2.60
C ASP A 442 -19.49 28.38 -3.87
N LEU A 443 -18.86 27.21 -3.94
CA LEU A 443 -18.03 26.73 -5.05
C LEU A 443 -16.83 27.62 -5.34
N LEU A 444 -16.36 28.37 -4.35
CA LEU A 444 -15.11 29.12 -4.45
C LEU A 444 -13.94 28.15 -4.61
N LEU A 445 -13.10 28.33 -5.63
CA LEU A 445 -11.84 27.60 -5.76
C LEU A 445 -10.92 27.93 -4.57
N LEU A 446 -10.45 26.87 -3.91
CA LEU A 446 -9.51 26.92 -2.80
C LEU A 446 -8.15 26.47 -3.32
N GLY A 447 -7.13 27.32 -3.18
CA GLY A 447 -5.78 27.02 -3.66
C GLY A 447 -5.62 27.05 -5.18
N GLU A 448 -4.46 26.56 -5.63
CA GLU A 448 -4.15 26.37 -7.05
C GLU A 448 -4.75 25.04 -7.55
N GLU A 449 -5.09 24.99 -8.83
CA GLU A 449 -5.51 23.73 -9.47
C GLU A 449 -4.30 22.83 -9.72
N VAL A 450 -4.51 21.51 -9.60
CA VAL A 450 -3.46 20.51 -9.84
C VAL A 450 -3.66 19.94 -11.23
N ALA A 451 -2.70 20.16 -12.12
CA ALA A 451 -2.78 19.68 -13.50
C ALA A 451 -2.66 18.14 -13.55
N ILE A 452 -3.51 17.52 -14.37
CA ILE A 452 -3.35 16.15 -14.84
C ILE A 452 -2.67 16.25 -16.20
N ASP A 453 -1.47 15.69 -16.33
CA ASP A 453 -0.68 15.79 -17.55
C ASP A 453 -1.29 14.89 -18.65
N MET A 454 -2.05 15.52 -19.56
CA MET A 454 -2.70 14.88 -20.70
C MET A 454 -1.76 14.64 -21.90
N THR A 455 -0.45 14.93 -21.77
CA THR A 455 0.52 14.54 -22.81
C THR A 455 0.88 13.06 -22.77
N PHE A 456 0.53 12.37 -21.68
CA PHE A 456 0.67 10.93 -21.54
C PHE A 456 -0.47 10.17 -22.22
N PHE A 457 -0.11 8.99 -22.73
CA PHE A 457 -1.03 8.03 -23.31
C PHE A 457 -0.92 6.74 -22.52
N ASP A 458 -1.85 6.54 -21.60
CA ASP A 458 -1.82 5.37 -20.76
C ASP A 458 -2.29 4.14 -21.54
N THR A 459 -1.66 2.99 -21.31
CA THR A 459 -2.09 1.70 -21.88
C THR A 459 -2.92 0.88 -20.89
N GLY A 460 -3.19 1.45 -19.72
CA GLY A 460 -3.91 0.86 -18.59
C GLY A 460 -4.26 1.95 -17.59
N TRP A 461 -5.06 1.62 -16.58
CA TRP A 461 -5.33 2.52 -15.47
C TRP A 461 -4.04 2.79 -14.67
N VAL A 462 -3.83 4.04 -14.27
CA VAL A 462 -2.67 4.50 -13.52
C VAL A 462 -3.14 5.31 -12.32
N SER A 463 -2.69 4.92 -11.13
CA SER A 463 -2.97 5.64 -9.89
C SER A 463 -2.39 7.05 -9.92
N GLN A 464 -3.20 8.01 -9.51
CA GLN A 464 -2.85 9.41 -9.34
C GLN A 464 -2.97 9.79 -7.87
N THR A 465 -1.95 10.48 -7.37
CA THR A 465 -1.93 11.00 -6.01
C THR A 465 -1.82 12.52 -6.04
N VAL A 466 -2.77 13.20 -5.40
CA VAL A 466 -2.88 14.65 -5.36
C VAL A 466 -2.98 15.10 -3.89
N PRO A 467 -1.95 15.79 -3.38
CA PRO A 467 -2.04 16.43 -2.06
C PRO A 467 -3.20 17.43 -2.04
N VAL A 468 -4.03 17.37 -0.99
CA VAL A 468 -5.09 18.37 -0.81
C VAL A 468 -4.44 19.70 -0.42
N VAL A 469 -4.79 20.76 -1.16
CA VAL A 469 -4.26 22.10 -0.94
C VAL A 469 -4.58 22.60 0.48
N VAL A 470 -3.64 23.33 1.10
CA VAL A 470 -3.78 23.77 2.49
C VAL A 470 -5.00 24.68 2.70
N GLU A 471 -5.41 25.43 1.67
CA GLU A 471 -6.60 26.29 1.69
C GLU A 471 -7.92 25.50 1.77
N ALA A 472 -7.92 24.21 1.42
CA ALA A 472 -9.06 23.32 1.53
C ALA A 472 -9.17 22.67 2.93
N ILE A 473 -8.07 22.62 3.69
CA ILE A 473 -8.06 22.08 5.05
C ILE A 473 -8.84 23.00 5.99
N GLY A 474 -9.72 22.42 6.82
CA GLY A 474 -10.60 23.19 7.70
C GLY A 474 -11.93 23.60 7.06
N GLU A 475 -12.17 23.25 5.79
CA GLU A 475 -13.39 23.56 5.05
C GLU A 475 -14.19 22.28 4.75
N SER A 476 -15.46 22.42 4.36
CA SER A 476 -16.14 21.36 3.61
C SER A 476 -15.99 21.67 2.13
N VAL A 477 -15.53 20.67 1.36
CA VAL A 477 -15.08 20.85 -0.02
C VAL A 477 -15.81 19.94 -0.99
N VAL A 478 -15.77 20.30 -2.27
CA VAL A 478 -16.17 19.48 -3.41
C VAL A 478 -14.92 19.30 -4.27
N ILE A 479 -14.63 18.06 -4.65
CA ILE A 479 -13.58 17.73 -5.61
C ILE A 479 -14.16 18.01 -7.00
N GLU A 480 -13.47 18.78 -7.82
CA GLU A 480 -13.80 19.00 -9.22
C GLU A 480 -12.70 18.45 -10.13
N PHE A 481 -13.06 17.52 -11.02
CA PHE A 481 -12.24 17.15 -12.17
C PHE A 481 -12.68 17.97 -13.38
N ASN A 482 -11.79 18.75 -13.96
CA ASN A 482 -12.06 19.55 -15.16
C ASN A 482 -11.29 18.98 -16.35
N PHE A 483 -11.93 18.98 -17.51
CA PHE A 483 -11.32 18.60 -18.78
C PHE A 483 -11.65 19.66 -19.84
N ILE A 484 -10.63 20.06 -20.59
CA ILE A 484 -10.70 21.02 -21.68
C ILE A 484 -10.03 20.39 -22.92
N SER A 485 -10.68 20.48 -24.07
CA SER A 485 -10.10 20.11 -25.36
C SER A 485 -9.96 21.30 -26.29
N ASP A 486 -9.08 21.19 -27.27
CA ASP A 486 -8.89 22.22 -28.28
C ASP A 486 -9.83 22.02 -29.48
N SER A 487 -9.58 22.75 -30.58
CA SER A 487 -10.42 22.71 -31.77
C SER A 487 -10.18 21.53 -32.73
N SER A 488 -9.20 20.65 -32.49
CA SER A 488 -8.95 19.49 -33.36
C SER A 488 -9.99 18.40 -33.14
N PRO A 489 -10.53 17.80 -34.21
CA PRO A 489 -11.35 16.61 -34.08
C PRO A 489 -10.49 15.39 -33.79
N ASP A 490 -10.75 14.79 -32.64
CA ASP A 490 -9.98 13.68 -32.11
C ASP A 490 -10.81 12.42 -31.97
N ALA A 491 -10.16 11.27 -32.12
CA ALA A 491 -10.76 9.95 -32.02
C ALA A 491 -10.18 9.20 -30.82
N PHE A 492 -10.17 9.89 -29.68
CA PHE A 492 -9.64 9.39 -28.41
C PHE A 492 -10.68 9.50 -27.30
N SER A 493 -10.61 8.64 -26.28
CA SER A 493 -11.60 8.61 -25.20
C SER A 493 -11.50 9.80 -24.24
N GLY A 494 -10.33 10.46 -24.18
CA GLY A 494 -10.08 11.61 -23.33
C GLY A 494 -9.59 11.19 -21.96
N LEU A 495 -10.29 11.59 -20.91
CA LEU A 495 -9.96 11.23 -19.53
C LEU A 495 -11.04 10.33 -18.94
N SER A 496 -10.61 9.19 -18.40
CA SER A 496 -11.44 8.36 -17.53
C SER A 496 -10.85 8.34 -16.12
N ILE A 497 -11.71 8.35 -15.10
CA ILE A 497 -11.33 8.24 -13.69
C ILE A 497 -12.17 7.18 -12.97
N ASP A 498 -11.57 6.54 -11.98
CA ASP A 498 -12.20 5.53 -11.13
C ASP A 498 -11.56 5.47 -9.73
N ASN A 499 -12.14 4.70 -8.81
CA ASN A 499 -11.57 4.43 -7.47
C ASN A 499 -11.11 5.69 -6.71
N VAL A 500 -11.97 6.71 -6.61
CA VAL A 500 -11.63 7.98 -5.96
C VAL A 500 -11.66 7.82 -4.45
N ARG A 501 -10.56 8.16 -3.78
CA ARG A 501 -10.42 8.08 -2.32
C ARG A 501 -9.71 9.31 -1.77
N MET A 502 -10.22 9.85 -0.67
CA MET A 502 -9.58 10.92 0.09
C MET A 502 -9.33 10.45 1.52
N ALA A 503 -8.11 10.58 2.01
CA ALA A 503 -7.75 10.17 3.38
C ALA A 503 -6.74 11.14 4.00
N SER A 504 -6.57 11.07 5.31
CA SER A 504 -5.38 11.65 5.94
C SER A 504 -4.16 10.81 5.53
N PRO A 505 -3.02 11.44 5.21
CA PRO A 505 -1.78 10.74 4.86
C PRO A 505 -1.24 9.90 6.02
#